data_AF-A0A963XIV9-F1
#
_entry.id   AF-A0A963XIV9-F1
#
_cell.length_a   1.000
_cell.length_b   1.000
_cell.length_c   1.000
_cell.angle_alpha   90.00
_cell.angle_beta   90.00
_cell.angle_gamma   90.00
#
_symmetry.space_group_name_H-M   'P 1'
#
loop_
_entity.id
_entity.type
_entity.pdbx_description
1 polymer ?
#
loop_
_entity_poly.entity_id
_entity_poly.type
_entity_poly.pdbx_seq_one_letter_code
_entity_poly.pdbx_strand_id
1 'polypeptide(L)'
;MKLRPPPMFACAFLALAAIYATAFYATVWTDPDAAESRFDALRKGGHPGMAEGYGLRTIKLRAENGASADELAPFRAKVAATSFEARRYARSAALYEEALSTNWASGLGEIERAILDDRLARARIIERDIARAVSIYNEFLKLSGDAASRSEAGAGHSVQSFYAGLISSSGALFTEALKPTGSPEYFSGAREAKLSAAADMTRVGAFFALRDDGLYASAGLLSTALSVRRDILGDDHQDTVRIALMLGPVYQRMGRLEDAEKLYLEAFHAQEKAKGANSPELSLYIRLLAGVYEAQGRATEAQALNEHMRSLFRDAFGEQRYAANRIRDRRLDIDRPVSQQFPLKASYAPGDLVRAADYTIALSKNADLEEMSIRLAADPDDDAREANMPVRLAQLISLCRAESGERLSLRSGYRAYATQRELFRRIGAKGTVTPPGMSEHQTGLAADIDVDGRLMRQSDNSYQCFEENGFRFGFILSYPPGNNYLPGADSYEPWHWRYVGVRTAQLFREVGPIHKPQEFLAALPCYQQRAVTGGFSAAGESDICLEEPKIVPAGGDETAIVKDRAGENLAAARKLNNRPNGGRP
;
A
#
# COMPACT_ATOMS: atom_id res chain seq x y z
N MET A 1 -64.21 43.98 -39.94
CA MET A 1 -65.37 43.17 -39.50
C MET A 1 -64.84 41.80 -39.06
N LYS A 2 -64.76 41.53 -37.75
CA LYS A 2 -64.32 40.22 -37.22
C LYS A 2 -65.48 39.23 -37.40
N LEU A 3 -65.43 38.40 -38.45
CA LEU A 3 -66.34 37.28 -38.63
C LEU A 3 -66.08 36.26 -37.50
N ARG A 4 -66.97 36.19 -36.51
CA ARG A 4 -67.05 35.04 -35.60
C ARG A 4 -67.74 33.91 -36.37
N PRO A 5 -67.18 32.68 -36.37
CA PRO A 5 -67.84 31.55 -37.01
C PRO A 5 -69.21 31.29 -36.37
N PRO A 6 -70.21 30.80 -37.12
CA PRO A 6 -71.54 30.53 -36.59
C PRO A 6 -71.49 29.51 -35.45
N PRO A 7 -72.25 29.69 -34.35
CA PRO A 7 -72.21 28.79 -33.18
C PRO A 7 -72.55 27.33 -33.52
N MET A 8 -73.31 27.08 -34.60
CA MET A 8 -73.62 25.72 -35.06
C MET A 8 -72.40 24.92 -35.53
N PHE A 9 -71.39 25.58 -36.12
CA PHE A 9 -70.16 24.88 -36.53
C PHE A 9 -69.32 24.51 -35.31
N ALA A 10 -69.23 25.40 -34.31
CA ALA A 10 -68.53 25.10 -33.06
C ALA A 10 -69.17 23.91 -32.33
N CYS A 11 -70.51 23.84 -32.26
CA CYS A 11 -71.22 22.70 -31.68
C CYS A 11 -71.01 21.39 -32.46
N ALA A 12 -71.02 21.43 -33.80
CA ALA A 12 -70.79 20.26 -34.64
C ALA A 12 -69.36 19.71 -34.51
N PHE A 13 -68.35 20.59 -34.48
CA PHE A 13 -66.95 20.19 -34.25
C PHE A 13 -66.74 19.62 -32.84
N LEU A 14 -67.38 20.19 -31.81
CA LEU A 14 -67.35 19.64 -30.45
C LEU A 14 -68.03 18.26 -30.37
N ALA A 15 -69.15 18.07 -31.06
CA ALA A 15 -69.83 16.77 -31.11
C ALA A 15 -68.99 15.70 -31.83
N LEU A 16 -68.39 16.04 -32.99
CA LEU A 16 -67.46 15.14 -33.70
C LEU A 16 -66.21 14.84 -32.87
N ALA A 17 -65.65 15.83 -32.19
CA ALA A 17 -64.52 15.63 -31.28
C ALA A 17 -64.89 14.73 -30.10
N ALA A 18 -66.10 14.87 -29.54
CA ALA A 18 -66.58 14.02 -28.47
C ALA A 18 -66.80 12.57 -28.94
N ILE A 19 -67.40 12.35 -30.10
CA ILE A 19 -67.59 11.01 -30.69
C ILE A 19 -66.23 10.37 -31.02
N TYR A 20 -65.31 11.14 -31.59
CA TYR A 20 -63.96 10.65 -31.86
C TYR A 20 -63.23 10.31 -30.56
N ALA A 21 -63.33 11.16 -29.53
CA ALA A 21 -62.71 10.91 -28.23
C ALA A 21 -63.29 9.66 -27.54
N THR A 22 -64.61 9.45 -27.59
CA THR A 22 -65.24 8.25 -27.01
C THR A 22 -64.91 6.99 -27.78
N ALA A 23 -64.91 7.03 -29.11
CA ALA A 23 -64.50 5.90 -29.94
C ALA A 23 -63.02 5.56 -29.72
N PHE A 24 -62.14 6.57 -29.74
CA PHE A 24 -60.71 6.43 -29.45
C PHE A 24 -60.47 5.86 -28.05
N TYR A 25 -61.20 6.37 -27.05
CA TYR A 25 -61.12 5.85 -25.68
C TYR A 25 -61.61 4.40 -25.63
N ALA A 26 -62.73 4.06 -26.26
CA ALA A 26 -63.20 2.68 -26.28
C ALA A 26 -62.16 1.72 -26.88
N THR A 27 -61.60 2.06 -28.06
CA THR A 27 -60.60 1.23 -28.74
C THR A 27 -59.35 1.03 -27.90
N VAL A 28 -58.77 2.10 -27.36
CA VAL A 28 -57.54 2.02 -26.54
C VAL A 28 -57.75 1.26 -25.23
N TRP A 29 -58.99 1.18 -24.74
CA TRP A 29 -59.29 0.47 -23.50
C TRP A 29 -59.61 -1.02 -23.71
N THR A 30 -59.91 -1.47 -24.92
CA THR A 30 -60.23 -2.88 -25.19
C THR A 30 -59.20 -3.59 -26.05
N ASP A 31 -58.43 -2.86 -26.86
CA ASP A 31 -57.44 -3.42 -27.79
C ASP A 31 -56.00 -3.14 -27.31
N PRO A 32 -55.19 -4.19 -27.04
CA PRO A 32 -53.81 -4.02 -26.59
C PRO A 32 -52.92 -3.29 -27.61
N ASP A 33 -53.14 -3.45 -28.92
CA ASP A 33 -52.27 -2.84 -29.93
C ASP A 33 -52.58 -1.36 -30.12
N ALA A 34 -53.86 -0.98 -29.98
CA ALA A 34 -54.25 0.42 -29.88
C ALA A 34 -53.67 1.10 -28.62
N ALA A 35 -53.65 0.38 -27.50
CA ALA A 35 -53.03 0.85 -26.26
C ALA A 35 -51.51 1.02 -26.39
N GLU A 36 -50.81 0.07 -27.00
CA GLU A 36 -49.36 0.17 -27.26
C GLU A 36 -49.04 1.33 -28.20
N SER A 37 -49.80 1.47 -29.30
CA SER A 37 -49.62 2.57 -30.25
C SER A 37 -49.76 3.93 -29.56
N ARG A 38 -50.73 4.07 -28.66
CA ARG A 38 -50.90 5.30 -27.86
C ARG A 38 -49.77 5.51 -26.86
N PHE A 39 -49.32 4.46 -26.18
CA PHE A 39 -48.15 4.49 -25.30
C PHE A 39 -46.91 5.00 -26.05
N ASP A 40 -46.61 4.46 -27.23
CA ASP A 40 -45.46 4.86 -28.02
C ASP A 40 -45.55 6.27 -28.57
N ALA A 41 -46.74 6.70 -29.03
CA ALA A 41 -46.96 8.07 -29.47
C ALA A 41 -46.72 9.09 -28.34
N LEU A 42 -47.21 8.81 -27.12
CA LEU A 42 -47.03 9.70 -25.97
C LEU A 42 -45.60 9.73 -25.47
N ARG A 43 -44.91 8.58 -25.46
CA ARG A 43 -43.49 8.52 -25.09
C ARG A 43 -42.64 9.29 -26.09
N LYS A 44 -42.88 9.11 -27.40
CA LYS A 44 -42.20 9.88 -28.46
C LYS A 44 -42.51 11.38 -28.38
N GLY A 45 -43.71 11.74 -27.94
CA GLY A 45 -44.12 13.12 -27.69
C GLY A 45 -43.56 13.75 -26.40
N GLY A 46 -42.76 13.03 -25.61
CA GLY A 46 -42.19 13.56 -24.35
C GLY A 46 -43.19 13.64 -23.20
N HIS A 47 -44.19 12.76 -23.18
CA HIS A 47 -45.24 12.72 -22.16
C HIS A 47 -45.25 11.40 -21.36
N PRO A 48 -44.17 11.07 -20.63
CA PRO A 48 -44.00 9.76 -19.98
C PRO A 48 -45.09 9.49 -18.93
N GLY A 49 -45.52 10.51 -18.18
CA GLY A 49 -46.57 10.35 -17.16
C GLY A 49 -47.94 9.97 -17.71
N MET A 50 -48.25 10.38 -18.96
CA MET A 50 -49.45 9.94 -19.67
C MET A 50 -49.23 8.60 -20.35
N ALA A 51 -48.06 8.41 -20.98
CA ALA A 51 -47.72 7.17 -21.67
C ALA A 51 -47.84 5.96 -20.73
N GLU A 52 -47.25 6.03 -19.54
CA GLU A 52 -47.20 4.93 -18.57
C GLU A 52 -48.57 4.26 -18.32
N GLY A 53 -49.65 5.04 -18.21
CA GLY A 53 -50.99 4.49 -18.00
C GLY A 53 -51.43 3.55 -19.13
N TYR A 54 -51.15 3.93 -20.38
CA TYR A 54 -51.41 3.10 -21.55
C TYR A 54 -50.47 1.90 -21.64
N GLY A 55 -49.22 2.04 -21.19
CA GLY A 55 -48.28 0.93 -21.09
C GLY A 55 -48.77 -0.15 -20.10
N LEU A 56 -49.15 0.25 -18.89
CA LEU A 56 -49.72 -0.66 -17.89
C LEU A 56 -51.02 -1.32 -18.39
N ARG A 57 -51.85 -0.57 -19.11
CA ARG A 57 -53.07 -1.11 -19.73
C ARG A 57 -52.76 -2.17 -20.78
N THR A 58 -51.77 -1.93 -21.63
CA THR A 58 -51.31 -2.88 -22.65
C THR A 58 -50.86 -4.18 -22.01
N ILE A 59 -50.03 -4.10 -20.94
CA ILE A 59 -49.58 -5.29 -20.18
C ILE A 59 -50.79 -6.07 -19.65
N LYS A 60 -51.76 -5.37 -19.05
CA LYS A 60 -52.98 -5.98 -18.50
C LYS A 60 -53.80 -6.68 -19.59
N LEU A 61 -54.10 -6.00 -20.70
CA LEU A 61 -54.90 -6.56 -21.79
C LEU A 61 -54.22 -7.77 -22.44
N ARG A 62 -52.90 -7.71 -22.66
CA ARG A 62 -52.15 -8.85 -23.20
C ARG A 62 -52.14 -10.04 -22.25
N ALA A 63 -52.00 -9.80 -20.94
CA ALA A 63 -52.11 -10.87 -19.93
C ALA A 63 -53.52 -11.49 -19.92
N GLU A 64 -54.58 -10.68 -20.00
CA GLU A 64 -55.98 -11.15 -20.12
C GLU A 64 -56.21 -11.96 -21.41
N ASN A 65 -55.48 -11.63 -22.49
CA ASN A 65 -55.48 -12.35 -23.75
C ASN A 65 -54.55 -13.58 -23.78
N GLY A 66 -53.96 -13.97 -22.64
CA GLY A 66 -53.18 -15.20 -22.50
C GLY A 66 -51.68 -15.07 -22.73
N ALA A 67 -51.13 -13.86 -22.89
CA ALA A 67 -49.68 -13.67 -22.98
C ALA A 67 -48.98 -14.06 -21.67
N SER A 68 -47.92 -14.85 -21.79
CA SER A 68 -47.08 -15.28 -20.67
C SER A 68 -46.27 -14.14 -20.06
N ALA A 69 -45.76 -14.35 -18.84
CA ALA A 69 -44.89 -13.37 -18.19
C ALA A 69 -43.60 -13.09 -19.00
N ASP A 70 -43.07 -14.12 -19.68
CA ASP A 70 -41.91 -14.05 -20.57
C ASP A 70 -42.19 -13.19 -21.81
N GLU A 71 -43.33 -13.37 -22.48
CA GLU A 71 -43.75 -12.56 -23.64
C GLU A 71 -43.98 -11.09 -23.26
N LEU A 72 -44.43 -10.83 -22.04
CA LEU A 72 -44.67 -9.49 -21.53
C LEU A 72 -43.40 -8.79 -21.06
N ALA A 73 -42.34 -9.51 -20.71
CA ALA A 73 -41.16 -8.97 -20.05
C ALA A 73 -40.44 -7.84 -20.81
N PRO A 74 -40.20 -7.93 -22.15
CA PRO A 74 -39.57 -6.84 -22.89
C PRO A 74 -40.40 -5.56 -22.85
N PHE A 75 -41.72 -5.67 -23.05
CA PHE A 75 -42.62 -4.53 -22.99
C PHE A 75 -42.74 -3.98 -21.56
N ARG A 76 -42.74 -4.85 -20.55
CA ARG A 76 -42.71 -4.46 -19.14
C ARG A 76 -41.46 -3.63 -18.81
N ALA A 77 -40.28 -4.01 -19.30
CA ALA A 77 -39.06 -3.22 -19.13
C ALA A 77 -39.13 -1.84 -19.82
N LYS A 78 -39.83 -1.73 -20.95
CA LYS A 78 -40.10 -0.45 -21.65
C LYS A 78 -41.06 0.45 -20.85
N VAL A 79 -42.10 -0.13 -20.25
CA VAL A 79 -43.00 0.60 -19.34
C VAL A 79 -42.26 1.01 -18.07
N ALA A 80 -41.39 0.15 -17.52
CA ALA A 80 -40.56 0.47 -16.36
C ALA A 80 -39.66 1.70 -16.60
N ALA A 81 -39.03 1.80 -17.79
CA ALA A 81 -38.26 2.98 -18.19
C ALA A 81 -39.14 4.24 -18.23
N THR A 82 -40.36 4.11 -18.76
CA THR A 82 -41.31 5.21 -18.85
C THR A 82 -41.79 5.65 -17.46
N SER A 83 -42.02 4.72 -16.53
CA SER A 83 -42.31 5.01 -15.13
C SER A 83 -41.15 5.76 -14.44
N PHE A 84 -39.89 5.43 -14.78
CA PHE A 84 -38.73 6.15 -14.28
C PHE A 84 -38.73 7.61 -14.75
N GLU A 85 -38.92 7.84 -16.06
CA GLU A 85 -39.03 9.18 -16.65
C GLU A 85 -40.20 9.98 -16.07
N ALA A 86 -41.29 9.29 -15.72
CA ALA A 86 -42.45 9.86 -15.04
C ALA A 86 -42.23 10.11 -13.53
N ARG A 87 -41.03 9.86 -13.00
CA ARG A 87 -40.66 9.97 -11.57
C ARG A 87 -41.48 9.09 -10.64
N ARG A 88 -41.95 7.94 -11.13
CA ARG A 88 -42.67 6.91 -10.36
C ARG A 88 -41.72 5.74 -10.05
N TYR A 89 -40.67 6.00 -9.28
CA TYR A 89 -39.52 5.10 -9.16
C TYR A 89 -39.86 3.77 -8.48
N ALA A 90 -40.71 3.75 -7.44
CA ALA A 90 -41.20 2.51 -6.85
C ALA A 90 -41.85 1.57 -7.88
N ARG A 91 -42.67 2.12 -8.78
CA ARG A 91 -43.32 1.33 -9.84
C ARG A 91 -42.31 0.92 -10.91
N SER A 92 -41.41 1.82 -11.29
CA SER A 92 -40.31 1.50 -12.20
C SER A 92 -39.50 0.30 -11.70
N ALA A 93 -39.10 0.31 -10.43
CA ALA A 93 -38.35 -0.76 -9.81
C ALA A 93 -39.13 -2.09 -9.80
N ALA A 94 -40.41 -2.07 -9.40
CA ALA A 94 -41.25 -3.26 -9.40
C ALA A 94 -41.41 -3.88 -10.81
N LEU A 95 -41.64 -3.05 -11.83
CA LEU A 95 -41.76 -3.51 -13.21
C LEU A 95 -40.44 -4.08 -13.76
N TYR A 96 -39.30 -3.46 -13.40
CA TYR A 96 -37.99 -4.01 -13.76
C TYR A 96 -37.74 -5.36 -13.07
N GLU A 97 -38.05 -5.50 -11.78
CA GLU A 97 -37.88 -6.76 -11.06
C GLU A 97 -38.75 -7.88 -11.64
N GLU A 98 -40.03 -7.60 -11.91
CA GLU A 98 -40.93 -8.54 -12.58
C GLU A 98 -40.44 -8.93 -13.97
N ALA A 99 -39.87 -8.00 -14.74
CA ALA A 99 -39.32 -8.33 -16.06
C ALA A 99 -38.04 -9.17 -15.93
N LEU A 100 -37.14 -8.80 -15.01
CA LEU A 100 -35.83 -9.42 -14.84
C LEU A 100 -35.87 -10.76 -14.10
N SER A 101 -37.02 -11.13 -13.51
CA SER A 101 -37.27 -12.44 -12.90
C SER A 101 -37.79 -13.50 -13.88
N THR A 102 -37.98 -13.17 -15.15
CA THR A 102 -38.50 -14.07 -16.19
C THR A 102 -37.36 -14.75 -16.97
N ASN A 103 -37.63 -15.82 -17.72
CA ASN A 103 -36.64 -16.50 -18.55
C ASN A 103 -36.16 -15.62 -19.71
N TRP A 104 -36.98 -14.67 -20.17
CA TRP A 104 -36.56 -13.64 -21.13
C TRP A 104 -35.26 -12.96 -20.69
N ALA A 105 -35.12 -12.67 -19.41
CA ALA A 105 -33.95 -11.98 -18.88
C ALA A 105 -32.67 -12.83 -18.92
N SER A 106 -32.78 -14.15 -18.94
CA SER A 106 -31.67 -15.09 -19.11
C SER A 106 -31.19 -15.19 -20.57
N GLY A 107 -32.01 -14.78 -21.53
CA GLY A 107 -31.66 -14.72 -22.95
C GLY A 107 -31.02 -13.41 -23.38
N LEU A 108 -30.89 -12.42 -22.49
CA LEU A 108 -30.30 -11.12 -22.79
C LEU A 108 -28.78 -11.20 -22.90
N GLY A 109 -28.20 -10.38 -23.78
CA GLY A 109 -26.75 -10.17 -23.80
C GLY A 109 -26.28 -9.48 -22.51
N GLU A 110 -25.01 -9.69 -22.12
CA GLU A 110 -24.43 -9.14 -20.88
C GLU A 110 -24.64 -7.62 -20.75
N ILE A 111 -24.38 -6.88 -21.83
CA ILE A 111 -24.54 -5.42 -21.86
C ILE A 111 -26.01 -5.02 -21.72
N GLU A 112 -26.92 -5.69 -22.42
CA GLU A 112 -28.36 -5.39 -22.36
C GLU A 112 -28.90 -5.63 -20.95
N ARG A 113 -28.52 -6.75 -20.34
CA ARG A 113 -28.88 -7.09 -18.97
C ARG A 113 -28.38 -6.03 -17.99
N ALA A 114 -27.12 -5.64 -18.11
CA ALA A 114 -26.49 -4.64 -17.25
C ALA A 114 -27.15 -3.25 -17.35
N ILE A 115 -27.61 -2.84 -18.53
CA ILE A 115 -28.37 -1.59 -18.70
C ILE A 115 -29.68 -1.63 -17.92
N LEU A 116 -30.39 -2.75 -17.95
CA LEU A 116 -31.65 -2.90 -17.22
C LEU A 116 -31.42 -2.96 -15.71
N ASP A 117 -30.42 -3.71 -15.26
CA ASP A 117 -30.03 -3.78 -13.85
C ASP A 117 -29.56 -2.40 -13.32
N ASP A 118 -28.82 -1.59 -14.11
CA ASP A 118 -28.46 -0.22 -13.73
C ASP A 118 -29.69 0.67 -13.54
N ARG A 119 -30.67 0.61 -14.45
CA ARG A 119 -31.92 1.38 -14.32
C ARG A 119 -32.71 0.98 -13.08
N LEU A 120 -32.77 -0.32 -12.79
CA LEU A 120 -33.35 -0.82 -11.54
C LEU A 120 -32.57 -0.28 -10.32
N ALA A 121 -31.24 -0.36 -10.32
CA ALA A 121 -30.41 0.11 -9.22
C ALA A 121 -30.61 1.61 -8.96
N ARG A 122 -30.65 2.44 -10.01
CA ARG A 122 -30.94 3.88 -9.87
C ARG A 122 -32.31 4.16 -9.27
N ALA A 123 -33.34 3.43 -9.71
CA ALA A 123 -34.68 3.57 -9.13
C ALA A 123 -34.68 3.23 -7.64
N ARG A 124 -33.95 2.16 -7.26
CA ARG A 124 -33.79 1.70 -5.87
C ARG A 124 -33.02 2.71 -5.00
N ILE A 125 -31.99 3.39 -5.53
CA ILE A 125 -31.30 4.47 -4.80
C ILE A 125 -32.28 5.60 -4.46
N ILE A 126 -33.10 6.03 -5.43
CA ILE A 126 -34.05 7.14 -5.24
C ILE A 126 -35.13 6.77 -4.22
N GLU A 127 -35.62 5.53 -4.27
CA GLU A 127 -36.58 4.97 -3.30
C GLU A 127 -35.95 4.60 -1.94
N ARG A 128 -34.67 4.92 -1.72
CA ARG A 128 -33.92 4.62 -0.48
C ARG A 128 -33.77 3.14 -0.15
N ASP A 129 -33.99 2.25 -1.12
CA ASP A 129 -33.65 0.83 -1.04
C ASP A 129 -32.18 0.62 -1.44
N ILE A 130 -31.29 1.09 -0.57
CA ILE A 130 -29.86 1.14 -0.87
C ILE A 130 -29.27 -0.27 -0.95
N ALA A 131 -29.80 -1.25 -0.19
CA ALA A 131 -29.33 -2.64 -0.18
C ALA A 131 -29.38 -3.24 -1.56
N ARG A 132 -30.53 -3.08 -2.22
CA ARG A 132 -30.73 -3.67 -3.54
C ARG A 132 -29.81 -3.01 -4.57
N ALA A 133 -29.69 -1.68 -4.52
CA ALA A 133 -28.82 -0.94 -5.43
C ALA A 133 -27.34 -1.31 -5.29
N VAL A 134 -26.80 -1.36 -4.05
CA VAL A 134 -25.38 -1.69 -3.83
C VAL A 134 -25.06 -3.13 -4.19
N SER A 135 -26.02 -4.05 -4.01
CA SER A 135 -25.86 -5.45 -4.44
C SER A 135 -25.67 -5.55 -5.95
N ILE A 136 -26.47 -4.82 -6.74
CA ILE A 136 -26.34 -4.76 -8.20
C ILE A 136 -24.98 -4.17 -8.61
N TYR A 137 -24.60 -3.02 -8.05
CA TYR A 137 -23.32 -2.38 -8.40
C TYR A 137 -22.09 -3.15 -7.92
N ASN A 138 -22.18 -3.88 -6.81
CA ASN A 138 -21.13 -4.80 -6.37
C ASN A 138 -20.97 -5.96 -7.36
N GLU A 139 -22.06 -6.45 -7.95
CA GLU A 139 -21.98 -7.47 -8.99
C GLU A 139 -21.29 -6.93 -10.26
N PHE A 140 -21.59 -5.69 -10.66
CA PHE A 140 -20.86 -5.02 -11.74
C PHE A 140 -19.36 -4.89 -11.44
N LEU A 141 -18.96 -4.62 -10.19
CA LEU A 141 -17.55 -4.58 -9.80
C LEU A 141 -16.86 -5.95 -9.95
N LYS A 142 -17.53 -7.03 -9.54
CA LYS A 142 -16.99 -8.39 -9.72
C LYS A 142 -16.82 -8.72 -11.20
N LEU A 143 -17.87 -8.50 -12.00
CA LEU A 143 -17.84 -8.75 -13.44
C LEU A 143 -16.77 -7.90 -14.14
N SER A 144 -16.58 -6.65 -13.70
CA SER A 144 -15.51 -5.78 -14.17
C SER A 144 -14.12 -6.37 -13.87
N GLY A 145 -13.88 -6.85 -12.65
CA GLY A 145 -12.60 -7.48 -12.26
C GLY A 145 -12.33 -8.78 -13.01
N ASP A 146 -13.36 -9.62 -13.15
CA ASP A 146 -13.31 -10.86 -13.91
C ASP A 146 -13.01 -10.59 -15.39
N ALA A 147 -13.65 -9.58 -15.99
CA ALA A 147 -13.35 -9.15 -17.35
C ALA A 147 -11.91 -8.64 -17.49
N ALA A 148 -11.40 -7.88 -16.53
CA ALA A 148 -10.02 -7.39 -16.53
C ALA A 148 -8.99 -8.53 -16.52
N SER A 149 -9.27 -9.60 -15.76
CA SER A 149 -8.38 -10.77 -15.69
C SER A 149 -8.30 -11.57 -16.99
N ARG A 150 -9.35 -11.48 -17.82
CA ARG A 150 -9.43 -12.19 -19.11
C ARG A 150 -8.94 -11.36 -20.30
N SER A 151 -8.82 -10.04 -20.15
CA SER A 151 -8.44 -9.16 -21.25
C SER A 151 -6.94 -9.13 -21.50
N GLU A 152 -6.52 -9.21 -22.76
CA GLU A 152 -5.15 -8.90 -23.15
C GLU A 152 -4.86 -7.40 -23.02
N ALA A 153 -3.63 -7.05 -22.64
CA ALA A 153 -3.22 -5.67 -22.42
C ALA A 153 -3.34 -4.84 -23.72
N GLY A 154 -4.25 -3.85 -23.73
CA GLY A 154 -4.37 -2.88 -24.82
C GLY A 154 -5.74 -2.79 -25.52
N ALA A 155 -6.74 -3.59 -25.12
CA ALA A 155 -8.08 -3.49 -25.71
C ALA A 155 -8.84 -2.25 -25.19
N GLY A 156 -8.99 -1.22 -26.04
CA GLY A 156 -9.85 -0.06 -25.81
C GLY A 156 -11.34 -0.40 -25.90
N HIS A 157 -12.15 0.16 -24.98
CA HIS A 157 -13.60 -0.06 -24.78
C HIS A 157 -13.99 -1.51 -24.44
N SER A 158 -13.38 -2.06 -23.39
CA SER A 158 -13.73 -3.37 -22.84
C SER A 158 -15.04 -3.36 -22.02
N VAL A 159 -15.69 -4.52 -21.90
CA VAL A 159 -16.83 -4.77 -21.01
C VAL A 159 -16.55 -4.32 -19.56
N GLN A 160 -15.29 -4.40 -19.12
CA GLN A 160 -14.82 -3.82 -17.84
C GLN A 160 -15.10 -2.31 -17.76
N SER A 161 -14.73 -1.54 -18.79
CA SER A 161 -14.95 -0.10 -18.83
C SER A 161 -16.45 0.25 -18.83
N PHE A 162 -17.28 -0.60 -19.45
CA PHE A 162 -18.72 -0.47 -19.44
C PHE A 162 -19.30 -0.59 -18.02
N TYR A 163 -18.98 -1.68 -17.30
CA TYR A 163 -19.42 -1.88 -15.92
C TYR A 163 -18.92 -0.77 -14.98
N ALA A 164 -17.65 -0.39 -15.10
CA ALA A 164 -17.07 0.71 -14.32
C ALA A 164 -17.76 2.06 -14.61
N GLY A 165 -18.16 2.31 -15.86
CA GLY A 165 -18.90 3.50 -16.27
C GLY A 165 -20.31 3.56 -15.68
N LEU A 166 -21.04 2.44 -15.64
CA LEU A 166 -22.36 2.35 -15.01
C LEU A 166 -22.29 2.71 -13.52
N ILE A 167 -21.33 2.14 -12.79
CA ILE A 167 -21.14 2.47 -11.37
C ILE A 167 -20.72 3.94 -11.21
N SER A 168 -19.76 4.42 -11.98
CA SER A 168 -19.26 5.80 -11.85
C SER A 168 -20.38 6.84 -12.03
N SER A 169 -21.28 6.61 -12.98
CA SER A 169 -22.40 7.51 -13.27
C SER A 169 -23.54 7.49 -12.23
N SER A 170 -23.46 6.64 -11.20
CA SER A 170 -24.42 6.63 -10.08
C SER A 170 -23.92 7.38 -8.83
N GLY A 171 -22.67 7.86 -8.82
CA GLY A 171 -22.06 8.52 -7.66
C GLY A 171 -22.84 9.72 -7.12
N ALA A 172 -23.43 10.53 -8.00
CA ALA A 172 -24.27 11.66 -7.58
C ALA A 172 -25.55 11.20 -6.85
N LEU A 173 -26.17 10.10 -7.31
CA LEU A 173 -27.35 9.53 -6.65
C LEU A 173 -27.00 8.99 -5.27
N PHE A 174 -25.87 8.30 -5.15
CA PHE A 174 -25.38 7.85 -3.83
C PHE A 174 -25.05 9.02 -2.91
N THR A 175 -24.44 10.09 -3.43
CA THR A 175 -24.13 11.29 -2.64
C THR A 175 -25.40 11.94 -2.09
N GLU A 176 -26.45 12.06 -2.92
CA GLU A 176 -27.73 12.62 -2.50
C GLU A 176 -28.47 11.70 -1.51
N ALA A 177 -28.42 10.39 -1.76
CA ALA A 177 -29.06 9.40 -0.92
C ALA A 177 -28.34 9.21 0.43
N LEU A 178 -27.02 9.26 0.44
CA LEU A 178 -26.18 8.95 1.60
C LEU A 178 -25.38 10.18 2.00
N LYS A 179 -26.07 11.25 2.38
CA LYS A 179 -25.38 12.45 2.90
C LYS A 179 -24.47 12.03 4.06
N PRO A 180 -23.19 12.47 4.06
CA PRO A 180 -22.20 12.03 5.03
C PRO A 180 -22.34 12.75 6.39
N THR A 181 -23.58 12.88 6.89
CA THR A 181 -23.97 13.74 8.02
C THR A 181 -24.82 13.05 9.10
N GLY A 182 -25.07 11.74 9.06
CA GLY A 182 -25.76 11.08 10.18
C GLY A 182 -26.34 9.71 9.89
N SER A 183 -26.55 8.97 11.00
CA SER A 183 -27.04 7.58 11.09
C SER A 183 -28.44 7.43 10.51
N PRO A 184 -28.57 6.81 9.35
CA PRO A 184 -29.86 6.66 8.72
C PRO A 184 -30.36 5.22 8.86
N GLU A 185 -31.64 5.07 9.22
CA GLU A 185 -32.36 3.80 9.17
C GLU A 185 -32.59 3.35 7.71
N TYR A 186 -31.53 3.06 6.96
CA TYR A 186 -31.63 2.70 5.54
C TYR A 186 -31.84 1.20 5.29
N PHE A 187 -31.90 0.38 6.34
CA PHE A 187 -31.96 -1.07 6.18
C PHE A 187 -32.92 -1.76 7.16
N SER A 188 -34.09 -2.15 6.65
CA SER A 188 -34.97 -3.15 7.25
C SER A 188 -34.59 -4.55 6.77
N GLY A 189 -34.75 -5.58 7.60
CA GLY A 189 -34.51 -6.98 7.21
C GLY A 189 -33.74 -7.80 8.24
N ALA A 190 -33.47 -9.06 7.89
CA ALA A 190 -32.69 -9.98 8.73
C ALA A 190 -31.25 -9.50 8.93
N ARG A 191 -30.65 -9.90 10.05
CA ARG A 191 -29.28 -9.53 10.45
C ARG A 191 -28.26 -9.78 9.34
N GLU A 192 -28.33 -10.94 8.69
CA GLU A 192 -27.40 -11.38 7.65
C GLU A 192 -27.51 -10.51 6.40
N ALA A 193 -28.74 -10.13 6.01
CA ALA A 193 -28.98 -9.28 4.85
C ALA A 193 -28.39 -7.87 5.06
N LYS A 194 -28.53 -7.31 6.27
CA LYS A 194 -27.94 -6.02 6.62
C LYS A 194 -26.41 -6.06 6.57
N LEU A 195 -25.80 -7.12 7.10
CA LEU A 195 -24.35 -7.31 7.05
C LEU A 195 -23.83 -7.49 5.62
N SER A 196 -24.57 -8.23 4.78
CA SER A 196 -24.26 -8.37 3.35
C SER A 196 -24.32 -7.02 2.63
N ALA A 197 -25.37 -6.24 2.87
CA ALA A 197 -25.48 -4.89 2.31
C ALA A 197 -24.33 -3.98 2.75
N ALA A 198 -23.93 -4.02 4.03
CA ALA A 198 -22.78 -3.26 4.53
C ALA A 198 -21.46 -3.71 3.87
N ALA A 199 -21.28 -5.00 3.57
CA ALA A 199 -20.13 -5.51 2.82
C ALA A 199 -20.12 -5.00 1.37
N ASP A 200 -21.26 -5.01 0.69
CA ASP A 200 -21.39 -4.49 -0.67
C ASP A 200 -21.16 -2.97 -0.71
N MET A 201 -21.72 -2.22 0.25
CA MET A 201 -21.44 -0.79 0.45
C MET A 201 -19.95 -0.51 0.62
N THR A 202 -19.25 -1.35 1.38
CA THR A 202 -17.81 -1.21 1.60
C THR A 202 -17.06 -1.30 0.27
N ARG A 203 -17.41 -2.28 -0.58
CA ARG A 203 -16.75 -2.51 -1.88
C ARG A 203 -17.06 -1.40 -2.88
N VAL A 204 -18.33 -1.01 -3.00
CA VAL A 204 -18.75 0.10 -3.87
C VAL A 204 -18.18 1.43 -3.39
N GLY A 205 -18.15 1.67 -2.07
CA GLY A 205 -17.53 2.85 -1.47
C GLY A 205 -16.03 2.92 -1.72
N ALA A 206 -15.32 1.79 -1.64
CA ALA A 206 -13.90 1.71 -1.97
C ALA A 206 -13.63 2.01 -3.46
N PHE A 207 -14.50 1.54 -4.38
CA PHE A 207 -14.41 1.90 -5.80
C PHE A 207 -14.50 3.42 -6.00
N PHE A 208 -15.45 4.09 -5.35
CA PHE A 208 -15.55 5.55 -5.42
C PHE A 208 -14.38 6.27 -4.73
N ALA A 209 -13.78 5.71 -3.68
CA ALA A 209 -12.64 6.31 -2.98
C ALA A 209 -11.40 6.49 -3.87
N LEU A 210 -11.25 5.61 -4.88
CA LEU A 210 -10.15 5.66 -5.84
C LEU A 210 -10.33 6.74 -6.92
N ARG A 211 -11.49 7.41 -6.96
CA ARG A 211 -11.82 8.43 -7.95
C ARG A 211 -11.87 9.81 -7.33
N ASP A 212 -11.46 10.82 -8.10
CA ASP A 212 -11.46 12.21 -7.63
C ASP A 212 -12.88 12.79 -7.47
N ASP A 213 -13.82 12.35 -8.32
CA ASP A 213 -15.23 12.74 -8.28
C ASP A 213 -16.09 11.90 -7.31
N GLY A 214 -15.51 10.86 -6.71
CA GLY A 214 -16.23 9.85 -5.92
C GLY A 214 -16.24 10.07 -4.41
N LEU A 215 -15.52 11.07 -3.88
CA LEU A 215 -15.27 11.20 -2.43
C LEU A 215 -16.56 11.25 -1.59
N TYR A 216 -17.57 12.02 -2.00
CA TYR A 216 -18.81 12.13 -1.25
C TYR A 216 -19.66 10.84 -1.29
N ALA A 217 -19.72 10.18 -2.44
CA ALA A 217 -20.39 8.88 -2.58
C ALA A 217 -19.70 7.82 -1.71
N SER A 218 -18.36 7.81 -1.75
CA SER A 218 -17.52 6.94 -0.92
C SER A 218 -17.77 7.16 0.56
N ALA A 219 -17.72 8.42 1.02
CA ALA A 219 -17.99 8.78 2.42
C ALA A 219 -19.39 8.31 2.84
N GLY A 220 -20.43 8.60 2.06
CA GLY A 220 -21.80 8.17 2.37
C GLY A 220 -21.95 6.65 2.51
N LEU A 221 -21.41 5.89 1.56
CA LEU A 221 -21.45 4.43 1.56
C LEU A 221 -20.68 3.84 2.75
N LEU A 222 -19.45 4.30 2.98
CA LEU A 222 -18.59 3.79 4.05
C LEU A 222 -19.09 4.18 5.45
N SER A 223 -19.57 5.40 5.64
CA SER A 223 -20.18 5.83 6.92
C SER A 223 -21.44 5.03 7.25
N THR A 224 -22.26 4.72 6.24
CA THR A 224 -23.45 3.90 6.44
C THR A 224 -23.09 2.45 6.73
N ALA A 225 -22.12 1.88 6.01
CA ALA A 225 -21.59 0.55 6.30
C ALA A 225 -21.03 0.46 7.74
N LEU A 226 -20.34 1.52 8.20
CA LEU A 226 -19.84 1.60 9.57
C LEU A 226 -20.97 1.58 10.59
N SER A 227 -22.01 2.40 10.40
CA SER A 227 -23.18 2.43 11.29
C SER A 227 -23.83 1.05 11.38
N VAL A 228 -24.09 0.40 10.25
CA VAL A 228 -24.72 -0.94 10.23
C VAL A 228 -23.86 -1.98 10.97
N ARG A 229 -22.54 -1.96 10.80
CA ARG A 229 -21.65 -2.89 11.50
C ARG A 229 -21.55 -2.59 12.99
N ARG A 230 -21.54 -1.32 13.39
CA ARG A 230 -21.60 -0.92 14.81
C ARG A 230 -22.85 -1.46 15.48
N ASP A 231 -24.00 -1.26 14.85
CA ASP A 231 -25.30 -1.66 15.41
C ASP A 231 -25.43 -3.19 15.56
N ILE A 232 -24.83 -3.98 14.65
CA ILE A 232 -25.00 -5.44 14.59
C ILE A 232 -23.85 -6.22 15.24
N LEU A 233 -22.61 -5.76 15.08
CA LEU A 233 -21.39 -6.45 15.51
C LEU A 233 -20.74 -5.80 16.74
N GLY A 234 -21.02 -4.51 16.99
CA GLY A 234 -20.35 -3.70 18.00
C GLY A 234 -19.12 -2.98 17.47
N ASP A 235 -18.66 -1.99 18.23
CA ASP A 235 -17.52 -1.12 17.89
C ASP A 235 -16.19 -1.89 17.83
N ASP A 236 -16.00 -2.88 18.71
CA ASP A 236 -14.75 -3.65 18.84
C ASP A 236 -14.59 -4.77 17.79
N HIS A 237 -15.63 -5.05 16.99
CA HIS A 237 -15.56 -6.12 16.02
C HIS A 237 -14.61 -5.76 14.87
N GLN A 238 -13.73 -6.69 14.47
CA GLN A 238 -12.68 -6.43 13.48
C GLN A 238 -13.21 -5.90 12.13
N ASP A 239 -14.37 -6.38 11.68
CA ASP A 239 -15.01 -5.86 10.44
C ASP A 239 -15.57 -4.44 10.59
N THR A 240 -15.90 -4.01 11.80
CA THR A 240 -16.27 -2.61 12.12
C THR A 240 -15.00 -1.75 12.08
N VAL A 241 -13.97 -2.16 12.83
CA VAL A 241 -12.67 -1.47 12.92
C VAL A 241 -12.02 -1.26 11.55
N ARG A 242 -12.04 -2.28 10.68
CA ARG A 242 -11.45 -2.21 9.34
C ARG A 242 -12.06 -1.14 8.43
N ILE A 243 -13.29 -0.68 8.68
CA ILE A 243 -13.87 0.41 7.88
C ILE A 243 -13.08 1.71 8.08
N ALA A 244 -12.47 1.93 9.26
CA ALA A 244 -11.63 3.09 9.52
C ALA A 244 -10.49 3.22 8.48
N LEU A 245 -9.92 2.10 8.04
CA LEU A 245 -8.83 2.07 7.05
C LEU A 245 -9.27 2.58 5.66
N MET A 246 -10.56 2.54 5.35
CA MET A 246 -11.11 3.03 4.08
C MET A 246 -11.73 4.42 4.20
N LEU A 247 -12.44 4.69 5.29
CA LEU A 247 -13.16 5.96 5.49
C LEU A 247 -12.24 7.09 5.96
N GLY A 248 -11.21 6.79 6.76
CA GLY A 248 -10.26 7.80 7.25
C GLY A 248 -9.52 8.54 6.12
N PRO A 249 -8.94 7.84 5.12
CA PRO A 249 -8.29 8.51 4.00
C PRO A 249 -9.27 9.34 3.16
N VAL A 250 -10.53 8.90 3.04
CA VAL A 250 -11.59 9.65 2.37
C VAL A 250 -11.86 10.96 3.11
N TYR A 251 -11.98 10.93 4.44
CA TYR A 251 -12.14 12.14 5.25
C TYR A 251 -10.92 13.07 5.16
N GLN A 252 -9.69 12.55 5.17
CA GLN A 252 -8.49 13.36 4.96
C GLN A 252 -8.50 14.06 3.61
N ARG A 253 -8.85 13.36 2.51
CA ARG A 253 -8.98 13.96 1.17
C ARG A 253 -10.09 15.01 1.08
N MET A 254 -11.11 14.92 1.94
CA MET A 254 -12.18 15.90 2.06
C MET A 254 -11.83 17.07 3.00
N GLY A 255 -10.66 17.07 3.64
CA GLY A 255 -10.25 18.06 4.63
C GLY A 255 -10.95 17.92 5.99
N ARG A 256 -11.65 16.81 6.24
CA ARG A 256 -12.35 16.50 7.50
C ARG A 256 -11.40 15.80 8.48
N LEU A 257 -10.36 16.52 8.89
CA LEU A 257 -9.26 15.92 9.67
C LEU A 257 -9.71 15.46 11.08
N GLU A 258 -10.63 16.20 11.71
CA GLU A 258 -11.17 15.84 13.03
C GLU A 258 -12.00 14.55 12.98
N ASP A 259 -12.75 14.34 11.90
CA ASP A 259 -13.52 13.10 11.71
C ASP A 259 -12.59 11.91 11.44
N ALA A 260 -11.49 12.11 10.70
CA ALA A 260 -10.47 11.09 10.48
C ALA A 260 -9.75 10.73 11.79
N GLU A 261 -9.34 11.74 12.57
CA GLU A 261 -8.72 11.57 13.90
C GLU A 261 -9.59 10.72 14.81
N LYS A 262 -10.85 11.13 15.00
CA LYS A 262 -11.80 10.41 15.86
C LYS A 262 -11.94 8.95 15.42
N LEU A 263 -12.10 8.71 14.12
CA LEU A 263 -12.28 7.38 13.56
C LEU A 263 -11.04 6.49 13.77
N TYR A 264 -9.84 7.04 13.60
CA TYR A 264 -8.60 6.30 13.83
C TYR A 264 -8.30 6.06 15.31
N LEU A 265 -8.67 6.97 16.21
CA LEU A 265 -8.54 6.77 17.66
C LEU A 265 -9.45 5.64 18.14
N GLU A 266 -10.71 5.64 17.71
CA GLU A 266 -11.66 4.56 18.00
C GLU A 266 -11.13 3.20 17.51
N ALA A 267 -10.60 3.16 16.28
CA ALA A 267 -10.02 1.95 15.70
C ALA A 267 -8.74 1.49 16.41
N PHE A 268 -7.88 2.43 16.82
CA PHE A 268 -6.67 2.16 17.59
C PHE A 268 -7.02 1.48 18.93
N HIS A 269 -7.95 2.04 19.71
CA HIS A 269 -8.34 1.48 21.01
C HIS A 269 -9.02 0.12 20.89
N ALA A 270 -9.86 -0.08 19.87
CA ALA A 270 -10.46 -1.38 19.60
C ALA A 270 -9.39 -2.43 19.25
N GLN A 271 -8.40 -2.07 18.44
CA GLN A 271 -7.29 -2.97 18.11
C GLN A 271 -6.39 -3.24 19.33
N GLU A 272 -6.12 -2.23 20.14
CA GLU A 272 -5.33 -2.33 21.38
C GLU A 272 -5.99 -3.28 22.36
N LYS A 273 -7.31 -3.17 22.55
CA LYS A 273 -8.08 -4.11 23.38
C LYS A 273 -8.04 -5.54 22.84
N ALA A 274 -8.10 -5.71 21.52
CA ALA A 274 -8.11 -7.02 20.88
C ALA A 274 -6.74 -7.72 20.87
N LYS A 275 -5.64 -6.96 20.82
CA LYS A 275 -4.29 -7.49 20.55
C LYS A 275 -3.27 -7.19 21.64
N GLY A 276 -3.61 -6.34 22.60
CA GLY A 276 -2.73 -5.83 23.64
C GLY A 276 -1.96 -4.59 23.20
N ALA A 277 -1.63 -3.74 24.18
CA ALA A 277 -0.93 -2.47 23.98
C ALA A 277 0.46 -2.59 23.34
N ASN A 278 1.10 -3.77 23.44
CA ASN A 278 2.43 -4.00 22.88
C ASN A 278 2.40 -4.68 21.49
N SER A 279 1.24 -4.77 20.85
CA SER A 279 1.11 -5.45 19.56
C SER A 279 1.65 -4.60 18.40
N PRO A 280 2.56 -5.14 17.56
CA PRO A 280 3.00 -4.48 16.32
C PRO A 280 1.85 -4.19 15.34
N GLU A 281 0.70 -4.87 15.49
CA GLU A 281 -0.48 -4.64 14.66
C GLU A 281 -1.10 -3.24 14.88
N LEU A 282 -0.75 -2.56 15.99
CA LEU A 282 -1.15 -1.16 16.24
C LEU A 282 -0.42 -0.17 15.33
N SER A 283 0.71 -0.55 14.75
CA SER A 283 1.55 0.34 13.92
C SER A 283 0.81 0.98 12.74
N LEU A 284 -0.14 0.26 12.14
CA LEU A 284 -0.95 0.79 11.04
C LEU A 284 -1.80 1.98 11.51
N TYR A 285 -2.52 1.83 12.63
CA TYR A 285 -3.39 2.87 13.17
C TYR A 285 -2.58 4.05 13.72
N ILE A 286 -1.45 3.78 14.36
CA ILE A 286 -0.52 4.82 14.83
C ILE A 286 -0.02 5.69 13.67
N ARG A 287 0.38 5.06 12.56
CA ARG A 287 0.83 5.78 11.36
C ARG A 287 -0.26 6.66 10.77
N LEU A 288 -1.49 6.14 10.71
CA LEU A 288 -2.64 6.89 10.20
C LEU A 288 -2.97 8.10 11.10
N LEU A 289 -2.92 7.94 12.42
CA LEU A 289 -3.08 9.03 13.38
C LEU A 289 -1.96 10.08 13.27
N ALA A 290 -0.71 9.65 13.17
CA ALA A 290 0.42 10.56 13.01
C ALA A 290 0.28 11.42 11.75
N GLY A 291 -0.14 10.82 10.62
CA GLY A 291 -0.41 11.56 9.39
C GLY A 291 -1.57 12.56 9.51
N VAL A 292 -2.61 12.26 10.30
CA VAL A 292 -3.68 13.22 10.58
C VAL A 292 -3.17 14.39 11.44
N TYR A 293 -2.39 14.11 12.47
CA TYR A 293 -1.79 15.14 13.32
C TYR A 293 -0.84 16.05 12.55
N GLU A 294 0.00 15.50 11.67
CA GLU A 294 0.83 16.30 10.76
C GLU A 294 -0.02 17.23 9.88
N ALA A 295 -1.10 16.72 9.29
CA ALA A 295 -2.02 17.52 8.49
C ALA A 295 -2.74 18.62 9.30
N GLN A 296 -2.92 18.43 10.61
CA GLN A 296 -3.45 19.43 11.55
C GLN A 296 -2.39 20.39 12.09
N GLY A 297 -1.11 20.24 11.75
CA GLY A 297 -0.01 21.04 12.30
C GLY A 297 0.43 20.65 13.72
N ARG A 298 0.02 19.46 14.19
CA ARG A 298 0.25 18.89 15.53
C ARG A 298 1.52 18.02 15.56
N ALA A 299 2.66 18.63 15.23
CA ALA A 299 3.93 17.92 15.05
C ALA A 299 4.41 17.18 16.32
N THR A 300 4.21 17.75 17.50
CA THR A 300 4.63 17.13 18.77
C THR A 300 3.86 15.81 19.04
N GLU A 301 2.56 15.78 18.76
CA GLU A 301 1.74 14.59 18.97
C GLU A 301 2.05 13.52 17.90
N ALA A 302 2.30 13.92 16.66
CA ALA A 302 2.77 13.01 15.61
C ALA A 302 4.13 12.38 15.97
N GLN A 303 5.06 13.18 16.51
CA GLN A 303 6.35 12.68 16.98
C GLN A 303 6.19 11.66 18.11
N ALA A 304 5.36 11.95 19.11
CA ALA A 304 5.10 11.02 20.22
C ALA A 304 4.51 9.68 19.74
N LEU A 305 3.59 9.71 18.75
CA LEU A 305 3.07 8.50 18.11
C LEU A 305 4.14 7.71 17.36
N ASN A 306 5.01 8.40 16.62
CA ASN A 306 6.13 7.75 15.94
C ASN A 306 7.13 7.14 16.93
N GLU A 307 7.37 7.75 18.09
CA GLU A 307 8.17 7.19 19.18
C GLU A 307 7.50 5.94 19.79
N HIS A 308 6.19 5.98 20.01
CA HIS A 308 5.43 4.82 20.49
C HIS A 308 5.51 3.66 19.50
N MET A 309 5.28 3.91 18.21
CA MET A 309 5.44 2.91 17.15
C MET A 309 6.85 2.28 17.19
N ARG A 310 7.90 3.10 17.30
CA ARG A 310 9.28 2.61 17.42
C ARG A 310 9.48 1.72 18.65
N SER A 311 8.81 1.99 19.77
CA SER A 311 8.87 1.13 20.96
C SER A 311 8.21 -0.23 20.72
N LEU A 312 7.04 -0.28 20.07
CA LEU A 312 6.39 -1.54 19.72
C LEU A 312 7.28 -2.44 18.85
N PHE A 313 7.99 -1.83 17.89
CA PHE A 313 8.94 -2.55 17.04
C PHE A 313 10.24 -2.95 17.77
N ARG A 314 10.66 -2.18 18.79
CA ARG A 314 11.79 -2.55 19.66
C ARG A 314 11.51 -3.88 20.35
N ASP A 315 10.36 -3.98 20.99
CA ASP A 315 10.00 -5.12 21.84
C ASP A 315 9.72 -6.37 20.99
N ALA A 316 9.00 -6.22 19.88
CA ALA A 316 8.63 -7.36 19.05
C ALA A 316 9.77 -7.94 18.19
N PHE A 317 10.65 -7.08 17.64
CA PHE A 317 11.70 -7.52 16.71
C PHE A 317 13.10 -7.55 17.32
N GLY A 318 13.34 -6.84 18.43
CA GLY A 318 14.64 -6.83 19.14
C GLY A 318 14.91 -8.12 19.84
N GLU A 319 13.96 -8.56 20.65
CA GLU A 319 14.04 -9.83 21.36
C GLU A 319 14.20 -11.00 20.40
N GLN A 320 13.44 -11.04 19.30
CA GLN A 320 13.54 -12.12 18.30
C GLN A 320 14.92 -12.17 17.63
N ARG A 321 15.46 -11.01 17.25
CA ARG A 321 16.74 -10.93 16.53
C ARG A 321 17.91 -11.24 17.45
N TYR A 322 17.90 -10.72 18.68
CA TYR A 322 18.87 -11.06 19.72
C TYR A 322 18.83 -12.57 20.04
N ALA A 323 17.65 -13.13 20.31
CA ALA A 323 17.48 -14.54 20.63
C ALA A 323 18.06 -15.46 19.55
N ALA A 324 17.82 -15.13 18.29
CA ALA A 324 18.31 -15.92 17.18
C ALA A 324 19.82 -15.68 16.91
N ASN A 325 20.34 -14.47 17.15
CA ASN A 325 21.77 -14.13 16.98
C ASN A 325 22.67 -14.77 18.05
N ARG A 326 22.10 -15.08 19.22
CA ARG A 326 22.81 -15.65 20.38
C ARG A 326 23.07 -17.16 20.28
N ILE A 327 22.29 -17.90 19.48
CA ILE A 327 22.30 -19.38 19.48
C ILE A 327 22.97 -19.98 18.24
N ARG A 328 23.19 -19.20 17.17
CA ARG A 328 23.69 -19.72 15.88
C ARG A 328 25.23 -19.82 15.84
N ASP A 329 25.74 -21.02 15.50
CA ASP A 329 27.14 -21.17 15.07
C ASP A 329 27.29 -20.64 13.62
N ARG A 330 28.16 -19.64 13.45
CA ARG A 330 28.40 -18.93 12.19
C ARG A 330 29.74 -19.24 11.54
N ARG A 331 30.48 -20.24 12.05
CA ARG A 331 31.71 -20.69 11.39
C ARG A 331 31.47 -21.16 9.95
N LEU A 332 30.25 -21.58 9.62
CA LEU A 332 29.82 -21.95 8.26
C LEU A 332 29.60 -20.76 7.32
N ASP A 333 29.55 -19.52 7.83
CA ASP A 333 29.40 -18.31 7.03
C ASP A 333 30.77 -17.67 6.69
N ILE A 334 31.87 -18.14 7.30
CA ILE A 334 33.25 -17.69 7.02
C ILE A 334 33.60 -18.09 5.57
N ASP A 335 34.12 -17.13 4.79
CA ASP A 335 34.50 -17.29 3.37
C ASP A 335 33.38 -17.74 2.42
N ARG A 336 32.12 -17.68 2.85
CA ARG A 336 30.97 -17.97 1.99
C ARG A 336 30.73 -16.80 1.01
N PRO A 337 30.51 -17.05 -0.28
CA PRO A 337 30.09 -16.01 -1.22
C PRO A 337 28.84 -15.30 -0.70
N VAL A 338 28.86 -13.98 -0.66
CA VAL A 338 27.68 -13.21 -0.26
C VAL A 338 26.60 -13.40 -1.32
N SER A 339 25.47 -13.99 -0.93
CA SER A 339 24.34 -14.20 -1.82
C SER A 339 23.66 -12.85 -2.11
N GLN A 340 23.46 -12.54 -3.39
CA GLN A 340 22.68 -11.36 -3.84
C GLN A 340 21.16 -11.62 -3.83
N GLN A 341 20.69 -12.73 -3.24
CA GLN A 341 19.28 -13.14 -3.25
C GLN A 341 18.37 -12.33 -2.31
N PHE A 342 18.76 -11.11 -1.94
CA PHE A 342 17.88 -10.18 -1.25
C PHE A 342 17.43 -9.08 -2.23
N PRO A 343 16.19 -9.16 -2.77
CA PRO A 343 15.73 -8.22 -3.78
C PRO A 343 15.35 -6.88 -3.12
N LEU A 344 16.28 -5.92 -3.14
CA LEU A 344 15.92 -4.51 -3.02
C LEU A 344 15.26 -4.07 -4.33
N LYS A 345 14.24 -3.20 -4.28
CA LYS A 345 13.65 -2.60 -5.50
C LYS A 345 14.78 -1.96 -6.31
N ALA A 346 14.78 -2.16 -7.63
CA ALA A 346 15.82 -1.59 -8.52
C ALA A 346 15.95 -0.05 -8.42
N SER A 347 14.92 0.63 -7.90
CA SER A 347 14.88 2.08 -7.65
C SER A 347 15.29 2.49 -6.22
N TYR A 348 15.71 1.56 -5.37
CA TYR A 348 16.13 1.86 -4.00
C TYR A 348 17.52 2.50 -4.02
N ALA A 349 17.56 3.82 -3.83
CA ALA A 349 18.76 4.59 -3.52
C ALA A 349 18.60 5.12 -2.09
N PRO A 350 19.43 4.69 -1.12
CA PRO A 350 19.29 5.21 0.24
C PRO A 350 19.75 6.67 0.27
N GLY A 351 18.81 7.57 0.55
CA GLY A 351 19.06 9.02 0.65
C GLY A 351 19.77 9.44 1.93
N ASP A 352 19.98 8.51 2.86
CA ASP A 352 20.66 8.67 4.14
C ASP A 352 22.04 8.00 4.16
N LEU A 353 22.59 7.63 3.00
CA LEU A 353 23.99 7.16 2.94
C LEU A 353 24.91 8.35 3.16
N VAL A 354 25.78 8.20 4.14
CA VAL A 354 26.40 9.35 4.76
C VAL A 354 27.80 9.64 4.20
N ARG A 355 28.05 10.93 3.89
CA ARG A 355 29.33 11.48 3.39
C ARG A 355 30.42 11.50 4.46
N ALA A 356 31.60 10.93 4.20
CA ALA A 356 32.77 11.13 5.05
C ALA A 356 33.28 12.59 5.01
N ALA A 357 33.39 13.24 6.17
CA ALA A 357 33.97 14.58 6.35
C ALA A 357 35.04 14.58 7.46
N ASP A 358 36.00 15.52 7.37
CA ASP A 358 37.29 15.51 8.09
C ASP A 358 37.26 16.11 9.50
N TYR A 359 37.31 15.29 10.56
CA TYR A 359 37.69 15.69 11.93
C TYR A 359 38.36 14.52 12.70
N THR A 360 39.13 14.81 13.76
CA THR A 360 39.98 13.86 14.52
C THR A 360 39.52 13.73 15.99
N ILE A 361 39.38 12.50 16.52
CA ILE A 361 39.16 12.22 17.95
C ILE A 361 40.23 11.24 18.41
N ALA A 362 41.11 11.63 19.34
CA ALA A 362 42.18 10.76 19.82
C ALA A 362 41.63 9.65 20.74
N LEU A 363 41.94 8.38 20.42
CA LEU A 363 41.49 7.20 21.17
C LEU A 363 42.57 6.59 22.11
N SER A 364 43.75 7.23 22.24
CA SER A 364 44.90 6.72 22.99
C SER A 364 45.48 7.77 23.95
N LYS A 365 46.04 7.32 25.10
CA LYS A 365 46.80 8.15 26.06
C LYS A 365 48.25 8.46 25.62
N ASN A 366 48.74 7.88 24.53
CA ASN A 366 50.07 8.13 23.98
C ASN A 366 49.96 8.65 22.53
N ALA A 367 50.39 9.90 22.33
CA ALA A 367 50.16 10.69 21.12
C ALA A 367 51.04 10.32 19.91
N ASP A 368 52.11 9.53 20.10
CA ASP A 368 53.19 9.57 19.09
C ASP A 368 53.07 8.56 17.95
N LEU A 369 52.23 7.52 18.01
CA LEU A 369 52.20 6.47 16.95
C LEU A 369 50.87 5.72 16.73
N GLU A 370 49.78 6.04 17.42
CA GLU A 370 48.48 5.35 17.27
C GLU A 370 47.27 6.29 17.38
N GLU A 371 47.25 7.34 16.55
CA GLU A 371 46.05 8.16 16.42
C GLU A 371 45.01 7.44 15.55
N MET A 372 44.07 6.76 16.21
CA MET A 372 42.80 6.39 15.59
C MET A 372 41.93 7.64 15.49
N SER A 373 41.31 7.90 14.34
CA SER A 373 40.52 9.11 14.06
C SER A 373 39.17 8.69 13.48
N ILE A 374 38.03 9.21 13.98
CA ILE A 374 36.71 8.88 13.44
C ILE A 374 36.24 9.98 12.48
N ARG A 375 35.86 9.62 11.25
CA ARG A 375 35.36 10.55 10.22
C ARG A 375 33.88 10.88 10.44
N LEU A 376 33.50 12.15 10.25
CA LEU A 376 32.11 12.59 10.37
C LEU A 376 31.30 12.14 9.17
N ALA A 377 30.04 11.90 9.41
CA ALA A 377 29.09 11.47 8.42
C ALA A 377 27.99 12.58 8.40
N ALA A 378 27.86 13.35 7.31
CA ALA A 378 26.78 14.35 7.16
C ALA A 378 25.47 13.75 6.60
N ASP A 379 24.43 13.70 7.43
CA ASP A 379 23.05 13.34 7.11
C ASP A 379 22.36 14.53 6.40
N PRO A 380 21.71 14.36 5.23
CA PRO A 380 21.12 15.47 4.48
C PRO A 380 19.83 16.05 5.09
N ASP A 381 19.18 15.37 6.04
CA ASP A 381 17.82 15.70 6.51
C ASP A 381 17.73 16.29 7.95
N ASP A 382 18.84 16.49 8.70
CA ASP A 382 18.80 16.99 10.11
C ASP A 382 20.04 17.83 10.51
N ASP A 383 20.00 18.52 11.67
CA ASP A 383 21.13 19.32 12.21
C ASP A 383 22.43 18.50 12.22
N ALA A 384 23.40 18.93 11.42
CA ALA A 384 24.68 18.25 11.20
C ALA A 384 25.46 17.98 12.51
N ARG A 385 25.15 18.70 13.59
CA ARG A 385 25.74 18.51 14.92
C ARG A 385 25.20 17.29 15.67
N GLU A 386 23.99 16.82 15.39
CA GLU A 386 23.33 15.72 16.12
C GLU A 386 23.18 14.43 15.29
N ALA A 387 23.27 14.53 13.97
CA ALA A 387 22.97 13.43 13.06
C ALA A 387 24.17 12.58 12.60
N ASN A 388 25.38 12.81 13.14
CA ASN A 388 26.60 12.12 12.70
C ASN A 388 26.93 10.83 13.48
N MET A 389 27.67 9.92 12.84
CA MET A 389 28.05 8.61 13.40
C MET A 389 28.66 8.69 14.81
N PRO A 390 29.64 9.58 15.12
CA PRO A 390 30.20 9.67 16.47
C PRO A 390 29.19 10.06 17.55
N VAL A 391 28.30 11.03 17.27
CA VAL A 391 27.26 11.45 18.22
C VAL A 391 26.26 10.31 18.44
N ARG A 392 25.81 9.66 17.37
CA ARG A 392 24.90 8.52 17.46
C ARG A 392 25.54 7.32 18.17
N LEU A 393 26.83 7.06 17.94
CA LEU A 393 27.59 6.03 18.65
C LEU A 393 27.74 6.37 20.13
N ALA A 394 28.04 7.63 20.47
CA ALA A 394 28.15 8.08 21.85
C ALA A 394 26.81 7.98 22.57
N GLN A 395 25.71 8.32 21.91
CA GLN A 395 24.36 8.15 22.44
C GLN A 395 24.03 6.67 22.66
N LEU A 396 24.32 5.79 21.69
CA LEU A 396 24.12 4.35 21.83
C LEU A 396 24.98 3.76 22.96
N ILE A 397 26.25 4.13 23.06
CA ILE A 397 27.14 3.73 24.15
C ILE A 397 26.60 4.22 25.49
N SER A 398 26.14 5.47 25.57
CA SER A 398 25.57 6.03 26.79
C SER A 398 24.31 5.29 27.22
N LEU A 399 23.41 5.00 26.27
CA LEU A 399 22.21 4.21 26.50
C LEU A 399 22.57 2.82 27.03
N CYS A 400 23.43 2.10 26.31
CA CYS A 400 23.76 0.73 26.68
C CYS A 400 24.58 0.63 27.95
N ARG A 401 25.45 1.60 28.28
CA ARG A 401 26.10 1.67 29.60
C ARG A 401 25.07 1.84 30.73
N ALA A 402 24.04 2.65 30.51
CA ALA A 402 23.00 2.89 31.50
C ALA A 402 22.10 1.65 31.71
N GLU A 403 21.79 0.93 30.64
CA GLU A 403 20.96 -0.28 30.70
C GLU A 403 21.73 -1.51 31.21
N SER A 404 22.98 -1.70 30.79
CA SER A 404 23.77 -2.89 31.13
C SER A 404 24.54 -2.78 32.45
N GLY A 405 24.91 -1.57 32.85
CA GLY A 405 25.86 -1.32 33.95
C GLY A 405 27.32 -1.64 33.62
N GLU A 406 27.63 -2.06 32.39
CA GLU A 406 28.98 -2.46 31.97
C GLU A 406 29.79 -1.27 31.44
N ARG A 407 31.12 -1.30 31.58
CA ARG A 407 31.97 -0.24 31.06
C ARG A 407 32.26 -0.46 29.57
N LEU A 408 31.63 0.34 28.73
CA LEU A 408 31.91 0.33 27.30
C LEU A 408 33.09 1.21 26.91
N SER A 409 33.89 0.82 25.91
CA SER A 409 34.88 1.69 25.26
C SER A 409 35.07 1.32 23.80
N LEU A 410 35.75 2.17 23.02
CA LEU A 410 36.13 1.82 21.66
C LEU A 410 37.50 1.15 21.68
N ARG A 411 37.62 -0.02 21.04
CA ARG A 411 38.88 -0.74 20.88
C ARG A 411 39.60 -0.39 19.60
N SER A 412 38.84 -0.34 18.52
CA SER A 412 39.34 -0.09 17.17
C SER A 412 38.40 0.89 16.49
N GLY A 413 39.01 1.93 15.92
CA GLY A 413 38.37 2.93 15.08
C GLY A 413 39.18 3.12 13.79
N TYR A 414 38.62 3.91 12.88
CA TYR A 414 39.21 4.14 11.56
C TYR A 414 40.68 4.56 11.58
N ARG A 415 41.48 3.93 10.70
CA ARG A 415 42.84 4.32 10.34
C ARG A 415 42.85 4.63 8.84
N ALA A 416 43.35 5.81 8.45
CA ALA A 416 43.29 6.23 7.05
C ALA A 416 44.02 5.26 6.12
N TYR A 417 43.47 5.00 4.92
CA TYR A 417 44.10 4.11 3.93
C TYR A 417 45.56 4.49 3.67
N ALA A 418 45.86 5.80 3.60
CA ALA A 418 47.22 6.31 3.47
C ALA A 418 48.13 5.94 4.65
N THR A 419 47.64 6.09 5.88
CA THR A 419 48.34 5.71 7.11
C THR A 419 48.56 4.20 7.17
N GLN A 420 47.55 3.40 6.84
CA GLN A 420 47.66 1.95 6.78
C GLN A 420 48.65 1.50 5.70
N ARG A 421 48.65 2.15 4.53
CA ARG A 421 49.61 1.89 3.45
C ARG A 421 51.02 2.19 3.90
N GLU A 422 51.25 3.29 4.60
CA GLU A 422 52.57 3.64 5.11
C GLU A 422 53.03 2.68 6.21
N LEU A 423 52.14 2.29 7.13
CA LEU A 423 52.42 1.29 8.16
C LEU A 423 52.71 -0.09 7.57
N PHE A 424 51.90 -0.54 6.62
CA PHE A 424 52.11 -1.81 5.92
C PHE A 424 53.42 -1.81 5.13
N ARG A 425 53.77 -0.67 4.51
CA ARG A 425 55.06 -0.47 3.82
C ARG A 425 56.25 -0.51 4.78
N ARG A 426 56.12 0.09 5.98
CA ARG A 426 57.20 0.17 6.98
C ARG A 426 57.41 -1.12 7.76
N ILE A 427 56.33 -1.76 8.19
CA ILE A 427 56.35 -2.95 9.06
C ILE A 427 56.44 -4.23 8.20
N GLY A 428 56.05 -4.14 6.92
CA GLY A 428 56.13 -5.21 5.94
C GLY A 428 55.12 -6.34 6.17
N ALA A 429 55.02 -7.25 5.19
CA ALA A 429 54.18 -8.45 5.24
C ALA A 429 54.59 -9.47 6.34
N LYS A 430 55.56 -9.13 7.20
CA LYS A 430 56.05 -9.96 8.30
C LYS A 430 55.48 -9.55 9.67
N GLY A 431 54.70 -8.47 9.76
CA GLY A 431 54.02 -8.03 10.98
C GLY A 431 52.51 -8.25 10.97
N THR A 432 51.87 -8.07 12.12
CA THR A 432 50.42 -8.19 12.38
C THR A 432 49.55 -7.11 11.71
N VAL A 433 50.07 -6.39 10.71
CA VAL A 433 49.39 -5.26 10.06
C VAL A 433 48.72 -5.74 8.78
N THR A 434 47.38 -5.70 8.76
CA THR A 434 46.57 -6.10 7.60
C THR A 434 46.87 -5.25 6.37
N PRO A 435 46.90 -5.82 5.14
CA PRO A 435 47.11 -5.04 3.93
C PRO A 435 46.11 -3.86 3.78
N PRO A 436 46.53 -2.74 3.18
CA PRO A 436 45.61 -1.66 2.83
C PRO A 436 44.50 -2.18 1.91
N GLY A 437 43.27 -1.80 2.20
CA GLY A 437 42.06 -2.19 1.47
C GLY A 437 41.33 -3.43 1.98
N MET A 438 41.86 -4.12 3.00
CA MET A 438 41.33 -5.40 3.48
C MET A 438 40.45 -5.32 4.74
N SER A 439 40.30 -4.15 5.38
CA SER A 439 39.54 -4.00 6.63
C SER A 439 38.38 -3.04 6.48
N GLU A 440 37.20 -3.43 6.96
CA GLU A 440 36.01 -2.56 6.96
C GLU A 440 36.24 -1.29 7.81
N HIS A 441 37.12 -1.34 8.82
CA HIS A 441 37.51 -0.13 9.57
C HIS A 441 38.17 0.94 8.70
N GLN A 442 38.64 0.62 7.49
CA GLN A 442 39.22 1.60 6.55
C GLN A 442 38.15 2.33 5.73
N THR A 443 36.87 2.05 5.96
CA THR A 443 35.74 2.76 5.34
C THR A 443 35.30 3.98 6.13
N GLY A 444 35.62 4.06 7.42
CA GLY A 444 35.24 5.17 8.30
C GLY A 444 33.92 4.97 9.02
N LEU A 445 33.18 3.90 8.72
CA LEU A 445 31.83 3.70 9.25
C LEU A 445 31.72 2.41 10.08
N ALA A 446 32.82 1.80 10.52
CA ALA A 446 32.80 0.63 11.41
C ALA A 446 33.62 0.88 12.69
N ALA A 447 33.10 0.43 13.82
CA ALA A 447 33.72 0.58 15.14
C ALA A 447 33.65 -0.73 15.94
N ASP A 448 34.73 -1.02 16.66
CA ASP A 448 34.78 -2.16 17.58
C ASP A 448 34.54 -1.72 19.02
N ILE A 449 33.62 -2.41 19.68
CA ILE A 449 33.21 -2.13 21.06
C ILE A 449 33.90 -3.09 22.04
N ASP A 450 34.54 -2.49 23.03
CA ASP A 450 35.03 -3.18 24.23
C ASP A 450 34.00 -3.08 25.36
N VAL A 451 33.91 -4.15 26.13
CA VAL A 451 33.18 -4.27 27.40
C VAL A 451 34.21 -4.63 28.48
N ASP A 452 34.36 -3.78 29.49
CA ASP A 452 35.27 -3.97 30.63
C ASP A 452 36.73 -4.29 30.25
N GLY A 453 37.23 -3.66 29.18
CA GLY A 453 38.62 -3.78 28.72
C GLY A 453 38.91 -5.03 27.88
N ARG A 454 37.88 -5.74 27.43
CA ARG A 454 37.96 -6.83 26.43
C ARG A 454 36.94 -6.61 25.32
N LEU A 455 37.12 -7.27 24.18
CA LEU A 455 36.11 -7.23 23.11
C LEU A 455 34.75 -7.70 23.66
N MET A 456 33.68 -7.03 23.23
CA MET A 456 32.30 -7.41 23.49
C MET A 456 32.08 -8.89 23.14
N ARG A 457 31.25 -9.61 23.88
CA ARG A 457 30.86 -11.01 23.62
C ARG A 457 29.36 -11.11 23.46
N GLN A 458 28.90 -12.20 22.86
CA GLN A 458 27.46 -12.44 22.67
C GLN A 458 26.70 -12.58 23.99
N SER A 459 27.40 -12.94 25.06
CA SER A 459 26.85 -13.09 26.41
C SER A 459 26.74 -11.78 27.19
N ASP A 460 27.30 -10.68 26.68
CA ASP A 460 27.33 -9.41 27.41
C ASP A 460 25.98 -8.70 27.33
N ASN A 461 25.58 -8.05 28.43
CA ASN A 461 24.30 -7.30 28.47
C ASN A 461 24.33 -6.12 27.49
N SER A 462 25.51 -5.51 27.30
CA SER A 462 25.68 -4.46 26.30
C SER A 462 25.55 -4.98 24.87
N TYR A 463 25.88 -6.24 24.59
CA TYR A 463 25.65 -6.81 23.26
C TYR A 463 24.15 -6.94 22.97
N GLN A 464 23.38 -7.42 23.95
CA GLN A 464 21.92 -7.44 23.86
C GLN A 464 21.36 -6.04 23.57
N CYS A 465 21.79 -5.04 24.34
CA CYS A 465 21.36 -3.66 24.14
C CYS A 465 21.70 -3.13 22.73
N PHE A 466 22.90 -3.42 22.21
CA PHE A 466 23.28 -3.00 20.86
C PHE A 466 22.45 -3.68 19.76
N GLU A 467 22.13 -4.97 19.89
CA GLU A 467 21.25 -5.68 18.94
C GLU A 467 19.79 -5.19 18.98
N GLU A 468 19.34 -4.76 20.17
CA GLU A 468 17.99 -4.23 20.38
C GLU A 468 17.86 -2.78 19.91
N ASN A 469 18.93 -1.97 20.01
CA ASN A 469 18.85 -0.52 19.82
C ASN A 469 19.69 0.04 18.67
N GLY A 470 20.72 -0.68 18.18
CA GLY A 470 21.70 -0.16 17.23
C GLY A 470 21.08 0.46 15.97
N PHE A 471 20.00 -0.14 15.46
CA PHE A 471 19.32 0.34 14.26
C PHE A 471 18.74 1.76 14.40
N ARG A 472 18.34 2.15 15.63
CA ARG A 472 17.81 3.50 15.94
C ARG A 472 18.87 4.57 15.77
N PHE A 473 20.13 4.17 15.97
CA PHE A 473 21.31 5.02 15.87
C PHE A 473 22.04 4.83 14.53
N GLY A 474 21.44 4.09 13.59
CA GLY A 474 22.00 3.84 12.27
C GLY A 474 23.06 2.76 12.21
N PHE A 475 23.17 1.91 13.24
CA PHE A 475 24.14 0.82 13.32
C PHE A 475 23.50 -0.55 13.05
N ILE A 476 24.24 -1.39 12.34
CA ILE A 476 23.96 -2.81 12.19
C ILE A 476 25.22 -3.61 12.52
N LEU A 477 25.06 -4.81 13.05
CA LEU A 477 26.18 -5.72 13.27
C LEU A 477 26.78 -6.14 11.91
N SER A 478 28.11 -6.09 11.77
CA SER A 478 28.82 -6.43 10.53
C SER A 478 29.92 -7.45 10.79
N TYR A 479 30.34 -8.17 9.75
CA TYR A 479 31.43 -9.14 9.79
C TYR A 479 32.21 -9.04 8.47
N PRO A 480 33.48 -8.61 8.50
CA PRO A 480 34.26 -8.46 7.28
C PRO A 480 34.53 -9.82 6.62
N PRO A 481 34.45 -9.92 5.28
CA PRO A 481 34.79 -11.14 4.55
C PRO A 481 36.27 -11.48 4.73
N GLY A 482 36.59 -12.77 4.84
CA GLY A 482 37.98 -13.24 4.93
C GLY A 482 38.60 -13.28 6.33
N ASN A 483 37.83 -12.99 7.40
CA ASN A 483 38.38 -13.10 8.76
C ASN A 483 38.25 -14.53 9.32
N ASN A 484 39.39 -15.20 9.43
CA ASN A 484 39.58 -16.56 9.91
C ASN A 484 40.26 -16.62 11.29
N TYR A 485 40.33 -15.48 12.00
CA TYR A 485 40.95 -15.34 13.32
C TYR A 485 39.91 -15.15 14.44
N LEU A 486 39.12 -16.17 14.75
CA LEU A 486 38.25 -16.15 15.94
C LEU A 486 38.60 -17.30 16.90
N PRO A 487 39.33 -17.02 17.99
CA PRO A 487 39.59 -18.00 19.04
C PRO A 487 38.43 -18.04 20.06
N GLY A 488 37.71 -19.16 20.15
CA GLY A 488 36.84 -19.45 21.31
C GLY A 488 35.37 -19.77 21.01
N ALA A 489 34.53 -19.58 22.04
CA ALA A 489 33.09 -19.89 22.06
C ALA A 489 32.23 -18.87 21.29
N ASP A 490 32.78 -17.69 20.97
CA ASP A 490 32.13 -16.70 20.12
C ASP A 490 32.25 -17.13 18.65
N SER A 491 31.10 -17.23 17.97
CA SER A 491 31.02 -17.74 16.59
C SER A 491 31.19 -16.66 15.50
N TYR A 492 31.35 -15.39 15.89
CA TYR A 492 31.53 -14.19 15.05
C TYR A 492 32.14 -13.02 15.85
N GLU A 493 32.19 -11.80 15.28
CA GLU A 493 32.64 -10.55 15.92
C GLU A 493 31.47 -9.72 16.53
N PRO A 494 30.91 -10.06 17.71
CA PRO A 494 29.80 -9.31 18.33
C PRO A 494 30.15 -7.86 18.69
N TRP A 495 31.44 -7.54 18.67
CA TRP A 495 31.97 -6.20 18.88
C TRP A 495 31.95 -5.30 17.65
N HIS A 496 31.77 -5.82 16.42
CA HIS A 496 32.01 -5.09 15.18
C HIS A 496 30.73 -4.45 14.59
N TRP A 497 30.55 -3.15 14.79
CA TRP A 497 29.32 -2.44 14.42
C TRP A 497 29.52 -1.47 13.26
N ARG A 498 28.66 -1.59 12.25
CA ARG A 498 28.68 -0.83 11.00
C ARG A 498 27.57 0.21 10.97
N TYR A 499 27.94 1.47 10.78
CA TYR A 499 27.02 2.57 10.53
C TYR A 499 26.59 2.58 9.06
N VAL A 500 25.27 2.59 8.84
CA VAL A 500 24.63 2.55 7.50
C VAL A 500 23.62 3.68 7.28
N GLY A 501 23.39 4.53 8.28
CA GLY A 501 22.29 5.51 8.28
C GLY A 501 21.04 4.96 8.98
N VAL A 502 20.21 5.85 9.55
CA VAL A 502 19.06 5.46 10.39
C VAL A 502 17.97 4.79 9.56
N ARG A 503 17.60 5.34 8.40
CA ARG A 503 16.57 4.73 7.53
C ARG A 503 17.05 3.39 7.00
N THR A 504 18.31 3.30 6.59
CA THR A 504 18.87 2.05 6.08
C THR A 504 18.98 0.98 7.18
N ALA A 505 19.36 1.35 8.40
CA ALA A 505 19.39 0.42 9.53
C ALA A 505 17.97 -0.01 9.96
N GLN A 506 16.99 0.90 9.92
CA GLN A 506 15.58 0.58 10.10
C GLN A 506 15.06 -0.38 9.03
N LEU A 507 15.40 -0.15 7.77
CA LEU A 507 15.04 -1.08 6.68
C LEU A 507 15.65 -2.46 6.90
N PHE A 508 16.93 -2.54 7.29
CA PHE A 508 17.55 -3.81 7.65
C PHE A 508 16.82 -4.50 8.81
N ARG A 509 16.30 -3.72 9.76
CA ARG A 509 15.54 -4.25 10.89
C ARG A 509 14.16 -4.75 10.47
N GLU A 510 13.46 -4.02 9.62
CA GLU A 510 12.09 -4.33 9.20
C GLU A 510 12.01 -5.49 8.22
N VAL A 511 12.92 -5.54 7.24
CA VAL A 511 12.83 -6.49 6.12
C VAL A 511 14.14 -7.22 5.82
N GLY A 512 15.24 -6.82 6.44
CA GLY A 512 16.55 -7.43 6.20
C GLY A 512 16.62 -8.88 6.67
N PRO A 513 17.41 -9.73 5.99
CA PRO A 513 17.51 -11.14 6.33
C PRO A 513 18.11 -11.30 7.73
N ILE A 514 17.40 -12.03 8.59
CA ILE A 514 17.84 -12.34 9.94
C ILE A 514 19.17 -13.10 9.83
N HIS A 515 20.14 -12.70 10.66
CA HIS A 515 21.51 -13.24 10.66
C HIS A 515 22.33 -12.99 9.40
N LYS A 516 21.92 -12.16 8.45
CA LYS A 516 22.69 -11.98 7.21
C LYS A 516 22.94 -10.50 6.89
N PRO A 517 23.58 -9.74 7.80
CA PRO A 517 23.88 -8.33 7.56
C PRO A 517 24.72 -8.11 6.30
N GLN A 518 25.64 -9.02 5.99
CA GLN A 518 26.45 -8.93 4.76
C GLN A 518 25.63 -9.11 3.48
N GLU A 519 24.63 -9.98 3.46
CA GLU A 519 23.75 -10.14 2.28
C GLU A 519 22.91 -8.89 2.04
N PHE A 520 22.51 -8.21 3.12
CA PHE A 520 21.85 -6.90 3.03
C PHE A 520 22.80 -5.81 2.50
N LEU A 521 24.00 -5.71 3.07
CA LEU A 521 25.01 -4.72 2.64
C LEU A 521 25.42 -4.92 1.18
N ALA A 522 25.62 -6.16 0.73
CA ALA A 522 26.00 -6.47 -0.64
C ALA A 522 24.87 -6.26 -1.67
N ALA A 523 23.61 -6.24 -1.23
CA ALA A 523 22.47 -5.89 -2.07
C ALA A 523 22.35 -4.38 -2.31
N LEU A 524 23.04 -3.54 -1.51
CA LEU A 524 23.08 -2.10 -1.73
C LEU A 524 23.89 -1.78 -3.00
N PRO A 525 23.33 -1.12 -4.03
CA PRO A 525 23.96 -0.94 -5.35
C PRO A 525 25.36 -0.31 -5.32
N CYS A 526 25.70 0.46 -4.29
CA CYS A 526 27.01 1.09 -4.10
C CYS A 526 28.15 0.11 -3.73
N TYR A 527 27.84 -1.07 -3.18
CA TYR A 527 28.85 -2.06 -2.79
C TYR A 527 29.40 -2.88 -3.97
N GLN A 528 28.63 -3.02 -5.07
CA GLN A 528 29.03 -3.79 -6.26
C GLN A 528 30.27 -3.21 -6.96
N GLN A 529 30.50 -1.90 -6.93
CA GLN A 529 31.68 -1.28 -7.55
C GLN A 529 32.96 -1.49 -6.72
N ARG A 530 32.87 -1.56 -5.38
CA ARG A 530 34.04 -1.64 -4.48
C ARG A 530 34.74 -3.01 -4.50
N ALA A 531 33.99 -4.09 -4.72
CA ALA A 531 34.56 -5.43 -4.81
C ALA A 531 35.38 -5.66 -6.10
N VAL A 532 35.16 -4.85 -7.13
CA VAL A 532 35.72 -5.06 -8.47
C VAL A 532 36.94 -4.15 -8.74
N THR A 533 37.02 -2.96 -8.16
CA THR A 533 38.02 -1.94 -8.58
C THR A 533 39.15 -1.66 -7.59
N GLY A 534 39.08 -2.13 -6.34
CA GLY A 534 40.17 -2.00 -5.36
C GLY A 534 40.58 -0.55 -5.00
N GLY A 535 39.81 0.45 -5.42
CA GLY A 535 40.09 1.87 -5.16
C GLY A 535 39.33 2.38 -3.92
N PHE A 536 40.07 2.94 -2.96
CA PHE A 536 39.50 3.76 -1.88
C PHE A 536 39.87 5.22 -2.15
N SER A 537 38.91 6.14 -2.06
CA SER A 537 39.11 7.58 -2.31
C SER A 537 40.17 8.18 -1.37
N ALA A 538 40.98 9.10 -1.89
CA ALA A 538 41.99 9.83 -1.12
C ALA A 538 41.35 11.01 -0.34
N ALA A 539 42.14 11.65 0.55
CA ALA A 539 41.68 12.83 1.28
C ALA A 539 41.42 14.00 0.31
N GLY A 540 40.24 14.62 0.40
CA GLY A 540 39.81 15.73 -0.46
C GLY A 540 39.05 15.35 -1.74
N GLU A 541 38.83 14.06 -2.00
CA GLU A 541 38.04 13.56 -3.14
C GLU A 541 36.62 13.18 -2.73
N SER A 542 35.67 13.27 -3.67
CA SER A 542 34.28 12.85 -3.46
C SER A 542 34.22 11.33 -3.23
N ASP A 543 33.28 10.88 -2.38
CA ASP A 543 32.99 9.46 -2.27
C ASP A 543 32.44 8.97 -3.61
N ILE A 544 32.86 7.77 -4.05
CA ILE A 544 32.46 7.18 -5.33
C ILE A 544 30.94 6.96 -5.42
N CYS A 545 30.25 6.91 -4.27
CA CYS A 545 28.79 6.83 -4.19
C CYS A 545 28.07 8.15 -4.50
N LEU A 546 28.81 9.24 -4.73
CA LEU A 546 28.31 10.62 -4.85
C LEU A 546 28.79 11.33 -6.12
N GLU A 547 29.60 10.66 -6.95
CA GLU A 547 29.88 11.15 -8.29
C GLU A 547 28.77 10.70 -9.25
N GLU A 548 28.26 11.62 -10.08
CA GLU A 548 27.48 11.23 -11.26
C GLU A 548 28.32 10.24 -12.09
N PRO A 549 27.72 9.17 -12.66
CA PRO A 549 28.47 8.19 -13.41
C PRO A 549 29.19 8.88 -14.57
N LYS A 550 30.51 9.03 -14.45
CA LYS A 550 31.33 9.39 -15.60
C LYS A 550 31.22 8.24 -16.57
N ILE A 551 30.43 8.43 -17.62
CA ILE A 551 30.45 7.60 -18.81
C ILE A 551 31.87 7.67 -19.34
N VAL A 552 32.68 6.65 -19.06
CA VAL A 552 33.93 6.43 -19.77
C VAL A 552 33.50 6.04 -21.19
N PRO A 553 33.78 6.86 -22.22
CA PRO A 553 33.47 6.46 -23.58
C PRO A 553 34.26 5.21 -23.89
N ALA A 554 33.61 4.23 -24.52
CA ALA A 554 34.29 3.06 -25.07
C ALA A 554 35.26 3.54 -26.16
N GLY A 555 36.54 3.71 -25.81
CA GLY A 555 37.59 4.09 -26.74
C GLY A 555 38.73 4.85 -26.05
N GLY A 556 39.80 4.15 -25.68
CA GLY A 556 40.99 4.79 -25.11
C GLY A 556 42.03 3.81 -24.56
N ASP A 557 42.68 3.08 -25.47
CA ASP A 557 43.97 2.38 -25.36
C ASP A 557 44.15 1.24 -24.34
N GLU A 558 44.05 0.02 -24.86
CA GLU A 558 44.07 -1.28 -24.15
C GLU A 558 45.50 -1.82 -23.91
N THR A 559 46.53 -0.98 -23.89
CA THR A 559 47.94 -1.46 -23.92
C THR A 559 48.84 -1.07 -22.74
N ALA A 560 48.31 -0.43 -21.70
CA ALA A 560 49.06 -0.20 -20.47
C ALA A 560 48.28 -0.73 -19.26
N ILE A 561 48.95 -1.56 -18.43
CA ILE A 561 48.46 -2.19 -17.19
C ILE A 561 47.81 -3.58 -17.40
N VAL A 562 48.44 -4.45 -18.19
CA VAL A 562 48.41 -5.90 -17.94
C VAL A 562 49.83 -6.43 -18.01
N LYS A 563 50.58 -6.30 -16.90
CA LYS A 563 51.80 -7.05 -16.63
C LYS A 563 52.14 -6.96 -15.14
N ASP A 564 51.34 -7.67 -14.34
CA ASP A 564 51.78 -8.42 -13.15
C ASP A 564 50.55 -8.79 -12.31
N ARG A 565 50.13 -10.06 -12.41
CA ARG A 565 49.30 -10.86 -11.46
C ARG A 565 48.33 -11.89 -12.09
N ALA A 566 48.34 -12.07 -13.41
CA ALA A 566 47.50 -13.10 -14.06
C ALA A 566 48.14 -14.52 -14.09
N GLY A 567 49.26 -14.76 -13.40
CA GLY A 567 50.02 -16.01 -13.51
C GLY A 567 49.64 -17.15 -12.56
N GLU A 568 49.05 -16.88 -11.39
CA GLU A 568 48.94 -17.91 -10.33
C GLU A 568 47.52 -18.41 -10.01
N ASN A 569 46.46 -17.68 -10.39
CA ASN A 569 45.09 -18.06 -10.00
C ASN A 569 44.28 -18.88 -11.01
N LEU A 570 44.78 -19.08 -12.24
CA LEU A 570 44.09 -19.89 -13.26
C LEU A 570 44.30 -21.41 -13.10
N ALA A 571 45.26 -21.84 -12.26
CA ALA A 571 45.46 -23.25 -11.93
C ALA A 571 44.52 -23.75 -10.81
N ALA A 572 44.02 -22.85 -9.95
CA ALA A 572 43.12 -23.20 -8.84
C ALA A 572 41.65 -23.36 -9.30
N ALA A 573 41.21 -22.60 -10.30
CA ALA A 573 39.82 -22.64 -10.78
C ALA A 573 39.49 -23.88 -11.66
N ARG A 574 40.49 -24.60 -12.18
CA ARG A 574 40.28 -25.81 -13.00
C ARG A 574 40.18 -27.13 -12.21
N LYS A 575 40.43 -27.12 -10.89
CA LYS A 575 40.35 -28.33 -10.05
C LYS A 575 38.99 -28.58 -9.37
N LEU A 576 38.03 -27.65 -9.48
CA LEU A 576 36.72 -27.76 -8.81
C LEU A 576 35.57 -28.29 -9.67
N ASN A 577 35.81 -28.69 -10.93
CA ASN A 577 34.76 -29.11 -11.86
C ASN A 577 34.77 -30.59 -12.31
N ASN A 578 35.51 -31.47 -11.61
CA ASN A 578 35.42 -32.92 -11.86
C ASN A 578 34.66 -33.63 -10.72
N ARG A 579 33.36 -33.84 -10.89
CA ARG A 579 32.61 -34.89 -10.17
C ARG A 579 32.77 -36.23 -10.92
N PRO A 580 32.99 -37.37 -10.25
CA PRO A 580 32.92 -38.68 -10.88
C PRO A 580 31.46 -39.10 -11.09
N ASN A 581 31.11 -39.48 -12.32
CA ASN A 581 29.88 -40.20 -12.65
C ASN A 581 29.91 -41.59 -11.99
N GLY A 582 29.05 -41.80 -10.99
CA GLY A 582 28.72 -43.12 -10.46
C GLY A 582 27.27 -43.44 -10.79
N GLY A 583 27.03 -44.09 -11.92
CA GLY A 583 25.75 -44.74 -12.21
C GLY A 583 25.57 -45.96 -11.30
N ARG A 584 24.35 -46.14 -10.81
CA ARG A 584 23.84 -47.41 -10.29
C ARG A 584 22.52 -47.71 -11.00
N PRO A 585 22.22 -48.96 -11.38
CA PRO A 585 20.82 -49.38 -11.37
C PRO A 585 20.29 -49.46 -9.94
#